data_AF-A0A0Q9NE54-F1
#
_entry.id   AF-A0A0Q9NE54-F1
#
_cell.length_a   1.000
_cell.length_b   1.000
_cell.length_c   1.000
_cell.angle_alpha   90.00
_cell.angle_beta   90.00
_cell.angle_gamma   90.00
#
_symmetry.space_group_name_H-M   'P 1'
#
loop_
_entity.id
_entity.type
_entity.pdbx_description
1 polymer ?
#
loop_
_entity_poly.entity_id
_entity_poly.type
_entity_poly.pdbx_seq_one_letter_code
_entity_poly.pdbx_strand_id
1 'polypeptide(L)'
;MTQQAAAFSDHLIGDNPLALTNRPVRPDADASRLSRFDDDRWDLTPGIFEDHSTKTSLNFEVFPVRWRVAVKEYFWLLINDETIRPLPAARLDKRLSLRTISFASAPLARVLAWAEEHGIISLNELSPARLDLMLADIAVLDLSNGRKGMMVSETRRLWAYREVVPEILRMPEPQPWLGELTRDLFAEAPKRPGNRTPRIRDETLVPLISWAMRFVDDLSTDITTSFHEYRLLLQQEDRFRPPGVGRGTPGGTRQERLKRVLDHFRRDGTKLPGRTLPDGTREIRWQHLGRLTYTLGVFTPSTTET
;
A
#
# COMPACT_ATOMS: atom_id res chain seq x y z
N MET A 1 28.77 25.22 -17.94
CA MET A 1 27.35 24.95 -17.66
C MET A 1 27.11 24.14 -16.38
N THR A 2 28.09 23.39 -15.86
CA THR A 2 27.98 22.57 -14.63
C THR A 2 27.86 23.37 -13.32
N GLN A 3 28.30 24.63 -13.30
CA GLN A 3 28.45 25.42 -12.07
C GLN A 3 27.14 25.99 -11.51
N GLN A 4 26.08 26.07 -12.32
CA GLN A 4 24.83 26.76 -11.95
C GLN A 4 23.73 25.80 -11.49
N ALA A 5 23.73 24.55 -11.98
CA ALA A 5 22.94 23.47 -11.37
C ALA A 5 23.47 23.19 -9.95
N ALA A 6 24.79 23.06 -9.81
CA ALA A 6 25.46 22.83 -8.52
C ALA A 6 25.12 23.90 -7.46
N ALA A 7 24.92 25.16 -7.85
CA ALA A 7 24.61 26.25 -6.92
C ALA A 7 23.17 26.20 -6.35
N PHE A 8 22.21 25.62 -7.09
CA PHE A 8 20.85 25.40 -6.57
C PHE A 8 20.82 24.17 -5.65
N SER A 9 21.53 23.11 -6.05
CA SER A 9 21.67 21.87 -5.28
C SER A 9 22.35 22.10 -3.93
N ASP A 10 23.53 22.75 -3.88
CA ASP A 10 24.35 22.91 -2.66
C ASP A 10 23.63 23.65 -1.51
N HIS A 11 22.73 24.57 -1.82
CA HIS A 11 22.09 25.41 -0.81
C HIS A 11 20.79 24.83 -0.24
N LEU A 12 20.11 23.95 -0.97
CA LEU A 12 18.79 23.41 -0.60
C LEU A 12 18.83 21.92 -0.24
N ILE A 13 19.72 21.15 -0.88
CA ILE A 13 19.78 19.70 -0.83
C ILE A 13 21.24 19.38 -0.53
N GLY A 14 21.61 19.19 0.74
CA GLY A 14 23.01 18.97 1.15
C GLY A 14 23.69 17.76 0.48
N ASP A 15 24.84 17.31 0.98
CA ASP A 15 25.56 16.18 0.35
C ASP A 15 24.75 14.87 0.40
N ASN A 16 24.16 14.51 -0.75
CA ASN A 16 23.43 13.28 -1.03
C ASN A 16 22.47 12.82 0.10
N PRO A 17 21.41 13.59 0.41
CA PRO A 17 20.50 13.29 1.51
C PRO A 17 19.64 12.07 1.22
N LEU A 18 18.94 11.58 2.25
CA LEU A 18 17.88 10.59 2.07
C LEU A 18 16.76 11.16 1.18
N ALA A 19 16.13 10.31 0.37
CA ALA A 19 14.98 10.70 -0.42
C ALA A 19 13.78 11.09 0.48
N LEU A 20 13.66 10.45 1.65
CA LEU A 20 12.58 10.61 2.62
C LEU A 20 12.99 11.44 3.86
N THR A 21 13.80 12.50 3.70
CA THR A 21 14.33 13.30 4.84
C THR A 21 13.24 13.89 5.74
N ASN A 22 12.22 14.52 5.17
CA ASN A 22 11.15 15.20 5.92
C ASN A 22 9.85 14.39 5.88
N ARG A 23 9.96 13.05 5.87
CA ARG A 23 8.81 12.14 5.84
C ARG A 23 8.91 11.13 6.98
N PRO A 24 7.80 10.80 7.64
CA PRO A 24 7.81 9.69 8.58
C PRO A 24 8.07 8.38 7.82
N VAL A 25 8.94 7.54 8.39
CA VAL A 25 9.30 6.22 7.89
C VAL A 25 8.83 5.18 8.91
N ARG A 26 8.43 4.00 8.44
CA ARG A 26 8.01 2.91 9.33
C ARG A 26 9.16 2.51 10.27
N PRO A 27 8.88 2.21 11.56
CA PRO A 27 9.92 1.83 12.52
C PRO A 27 10.67 0.54 12.18
N ASP A 28 10.05 -0.37 11.42
CA ASP A 28 10.63 -1.64 10.99
C ASP A 28 11.44 -1.54 9.69
N ALA A 29 11.49 -0.35 9.06
CA ALA A 29 12.29 -0.14 7.87
C ALA A 29 13.79 -0.12 8.20
N ASP A 30 14.57 -0.83 7.40
CA ASP A 30 16.02 -0.84 7.49
C ASP A 30 16.60 0.50 7.01
N ALA A 31 17.12 1.31 7.95
CA ALA A 31 17.69 2.62 7.67
C ALA A 31 18.84 2.58 6.66
N SER A 32 19.58 1.47 6.57
CA SER A 32 20.70 1.31 5.62
C SER A 32 20.24 1.10 4.18
N ARG A 33 18.97 0.72 3.97
CA ARG A 33 18.35 0.46 2.67
C ARG A 33 17.48 1.61 2.18
N LEU A 34 17.41 2.71 2.91
CA LEU A 34 16.67 3.89 2.49
C LEU A 34 17.37 4.54 1.30
N SER A 35 16.58 4.85 0.26
CA SER A 35 17.10 5.49 -0.94
C SER A 35 17.66 6.87 -0.64
N ARG A 36 18.74 7.20 -1.35
CA ARG A 36 19.44 8.48 -1.32
C ARG A 36 19.21 9.25 -2.60
N PHE A 37 19.45 10.57 -2.54
CA PHE A 37 19.23 11.48 -3.66
C PHE A 37 19.92 11.01 -4.95
N ASP A 38 21.17 10.57 -4.88
CA ASP A 38 21.93 10.15 -6.04
C ASP A 38 21.45 8.83 -6.66
N ASP A 39 20.68 8.01 -5.94
CA ASP A 39 20.18 6.74 -6.46
C ASP A 39 19.30 6.97 -7.70
N ASP A 40 19.42 6.10 -8.71
CA ASP A 40 18.59 6.17 -9.92
C ASP A 40 17.16 5.69 -9.71
N ARG A 41 16.90 5.06 -8.57
CA ARG A 41 15.57 4.65 -8.15
C ARG A 41 15.38 4.92 -6.66
N TRP A 42 14.33 5.67 -6.31
CA TRP A 42 13.93 5.86 -4.92
C TRP A 42 12.79 4.93 -4.54
N ASP A 43 13.00 4.10 -3.52
CA ASP A 43 11.94 3.35 -2.86
C ASP A 43 11.21 4.24 -1.86
N LEU A 44 9.92 4.49 -2.11
CA LEU A 44 9.06 5.28 -1.26
C LEU A 44 8.22 4.42 -0.30
N THR A 45 8.24 3.09 -0.48
CA THR A 45 7.48 2.13 0.33
C THR A 45 7.73 2.28 1.83
N PRO A 46 8.97 2.53 2.32
CA PRO A 46 9.22 2.73 3.75
C PRO A 46 8.42 3.88 4.39
N GLY A 47 7.99 4.88 3.62
CA GLY A 47 7.17 6.00 4.10
C GLY A 47 5.66 5.76 3.97
N ILE A 48 5.22 4.57 3.57
CA ILE A 48 3.81 4.20 3.42
C ILE A 48 3.44 3.20 4.51
N PHE A 49 2.53 3.60 5.40
CA PHE A 49 2.16 2.86 6.62
C PHE A 49 1.03 1.84 6.41
N GLU A 50 0.41 1.81 5.23
CA GLU A 50 -0.64 0.85 4.89
C GLU A 50 -0.02 -0.55 4.63
N ASP A 51 -0.42 -1.56 5.41
CA ASP A 51 0.13 -2.92 5.33
C ASP A 51 -0.15 -3.63 4.00
N HIS A 52 -1.24 -3.27 3.32
CA HIS A 52 -1.58 -3.78 1.98
C HIS A 52 -0.97 -2.94 0.85
N SER A 53 -0.07 -1.99 1.15
CA SER A 53 0.46 -1.10 0.12
C SER A 53 1.37 -1.87 -0.85
N THR A 54 1.08 -1.69 -2.14
CA THR A 54 1.99 -2.11 -3.21
C THR A 54 3.30 -1.35 -3.13
N LYS A 55 4.43 -2.02 -3.44
CA LYS A 55 5.74 -1.37 -3.59
C LYS A 55 5.62 -0.11 -4.45
N THR A 56 6.09 1.01 -3.92
CA THR A 56 5.96 2.34 -4.53
C THR A 56 7.35 2.93 -4.70
N SER A 57 7.71 3.31 -5.92
CA SER A 57 9.05 3.82 -6.21
C SER A 57 9.04 4.83 -7.34
N LEU A 58 10.03 5.72 -7.36
CA LEU A 58 10.35 6.59 -8.48
C LEU A 58 11.56 6.03 -9.22
N ASN A 59 11.42 5.74 -10.52
CA ASN A 59 12.55 5.40 -11.38
C ASN A 59 12.94 6.63 -12.19
N PHE A 60 14.18 7.10 -12.09
CA PHE A 60 14.65 8.29 -12.80
C PHE A 60 15.23 7.99 -14.18
N GLU A 61 15.50 6.71 -14.50
CA GLU A 61 16.03 6.32 -15.81
C GLU A 61 15.02 6.55 -16.94
N VAL A 62 13.71 6.61 -16.61
CA VAL A 62 12.62 6.87 -17.57
C VAL A 62 12.64 8.30 -18.12
N PHE A 63 13.34 9.22 -17.45
CA PHE A 63 13.48 10.59 -17.92
C PHE A 63 14.69 10.72 -18.84
N PRO A 64 14.63 11.60 -19.86
CA PRO A 64 15.79 11.87 -20.68
C PRO A 64 16.96 12.40 -19.85
N VAL A 65 18.18 12.01 -20.24
CA VAL A 65 19.42 12.22 -19.47
C VAL A 65 19.58 13.67 -19.01
N ARG A 66 19.30 14.63 -19.90
CA ARG A 66 19.42 16.07 -19.63
C ARG A 66 18.57 16.57 -18.45
N TRP A 67 17.44 15.93 -18.20
CA TRP A 67 16.47 16.37 -17.20
C TRP A 67 16.64 15.67 -15.86
N ARG A 68 17.36 14.54 -15.81
CA ARG A 68 17.34 13.61 -14.66
C ARG A 68 17.68 14.28 -13.33
N VAL A 69 18.78 15.03 -13.27
CA VAL A 69 19.23 15.69 -12.04
C VAL A 69 18.17 16.70 -11.58
N ALA A 70 17.73 17.59 -12.47
CA ALA A 70 16.71 18.57 -12.12
C ALA A 70 15.37 17.94 -11.72
N VAL A 71 15.00 16.81 -12.34
CA VAL A 71 13.81 16.03 -11.97
C VAL A 71 13.97 15.37 -10.61
N LYS A 72 15.16 14.86 -10.25
CA LYS A 72 15.45 14.38 -8.89
C LYS A 72 15.23 15.51 -7.89
N GLU A 73 15.74 16.72 -8.14
CA GLU A 73 15.53 17.88 -7.27
C GLU A 73 14.05 18.26 -7.15
N TYR A 74 13.32 18.30 -8.27
CA TYR A 74 11.88 18.53 -8.26
C TYR A 74 11.11 17.50 -7.43
N PHE A 75 11.39 16.21 -7.59
CA PHE A 75 10.75 15.17 -6.78
C PHE A 75 11.19 15.22 -5.32
N TRP A 76 12.45 15.57 -5.04
CA TRP A 76 12.91 15.75 -3.66
C TRP A 76 12.13 16.86 -2.97
N LEU A 77 11.91 17.99 -3.64
CA LEU A 77 11.07 19.09 -3.15
C LEU A 77 9.61 18.65 -2.99
N LEU A 78 9.05 17.96 -3.98
CA LEU A 78 7.68 17.47 -3.90
C LEU A 78 7.48 16.48 -2.73
N ILE A 79 8.52 15.70 -2.42
CA ILE A 79 8.53 14.80 -1.29
C ILE A 79 8.71 15.56 0.00
N ASN A 80 9.68 16.48 0.12
CA ASN A 80 10.21 17.01 1.38
C ASN A 80 9.78 18.45 1.75
N ASP A 81 9.31 19.25 0.80
CA ASP A 81 8.74 20.58 1.05
C ASP A 81 7.34 20.43 1.66
N GLU A 82 7.08 21.20 2.71
CA GLU A 82 5.77 21.28 3.37
C GLU A 82 4.90 22.41 2.81
N THR A 83 5.49 23.32 2.04
CA THR A 83 4.80 24.44 1.43
C THR A 83 3.74 23.95 0.44
N ILE A 84 2.47 24.21 0.77
CA ILE A 84 1.36 23.88 -0.12
C ILE A 84 1.29 24.94 -1.22
N ARG A 85 1.52 24.52 -2.46
CA ARG A 85 1.39 25.38 -3.64
C ARG A 85 0.02 25.12 -4.29
N PRO A 86 -0.89 26.10 -4.32
CA PRO A 86 -2.22 25.90 -4.86
C PRO A 86 -2.14 25.59 -6.36
N LEU A 87 -2.87 24.58 -6.79
CA LEU A 87 -3.08 24.29 -8.21
C LEU A 87 -4.47 24.79 -8.60
N PRO A 88 -4.65 25.43 -9.76
CA PRO A 88 -5.97 25.76 -10.28
C PRO A 88 -6.88 24.54 -10.25
N ALA A 89 -8.01 24.66 -9.56
CA ALA A 89 -9.03 23.62 -9.36
C ALA A 89 -8.63 22.34 -8.60
N ALA A 90 -7.46 22.29 -7.96
CA ALA A 90 -7.18 21.27 -6.95
C ALA A 90 -7.33 21.88 -5.56
N ARG A 91 -8.17 21.27 -4.71
CA ARG A 91 -8.10 21.50 -3.27
C ARG A 91 -6.89 20.74 -2.74
N LEU A 92 -5.74 21.39 -2.70
CA LEU A 92 -4.62 20.92 -1.91
C LEU A 92 -4.74 21.58 -0.54
N ASP A 93 -5.47 20.94 0.37
CA ASP A 93 -5.53 21.31 1.79
C ASP A 93 -4.39 20.64 2.59
N LYS A 94 -3.70 19.68 1.98
CA LYS A 94 -2.66 18.86 2.60
C LYS A 94 -1.53 18.56 1.61
N ARG A 95 -0.36 18.26 2.17
CA ARG A 95 0.80 17.71 1.46
C ARG A 95 0.42 16.41 0.74
N LEU A 96 0.97 16.19 -0.44
CA LEU A 96 0.71 14.99 -1.23
C LEU A 96 1.18 13.72 -0.50
N SER A 97 0.45 12.63 -0.67
CA SER A 97 0.93 11.31 -0.27
C SER A 97 2.06 10.83 -1.20
N LEU A 98 2.95 9.98 -0.69
CA LEU A 98 4.04 9.39 -1.49
C LEU A 98 3.52 8.59 -2.69
N ARG A 99 2.35 7.95 -2.55
CA ARG A 99 1.67 7.25 -3.64
C ARG A 99 1.25 8.22 -4.75
N THR A 100 0.62 9.34 -4.40
CA THR A 100 0.24 10.36 -5.39
C THR A 100 1.46 10.95 -6.09
N ILE A 101 2.55 11.18 -5.36
CA ILE A 101 3.83 11.64 -5.93
C ILE A 101 4.37 10.63 -6.94
N SER A 102 4.33 9.33 -6.64
CA SER A 102 4.79 8.30 -7.60
C SER A 102 4.03 8.31 -8.92
N PHE A 103 2.75 8.67 -8.90
CA PHE A 103 1.93 8.77 -10.11
C PHE A 103 2.27 9.96 -10.99
N ALA A 104 2.98 10.97 -10.48
CA ALA A 104 3.45 12.12 -11.27
C ALA A 104 4.62 11.79 -12.19
N SER A 105 5.37 10.70 -11.94
CA SER A 105 6.54 10.32 -12.72
C SER A 105 6.23 10.06 -14.20
N ALA A 106 5.25 9.22 -14.49
CA ALA A 106 4.93 8.83 -15.87
C ALA A 106 4.35 9.97 -16.73
N PRO A 107 3.47 10.85 -16.21
CA PRO A 107 3.05 12.06 -16.92
C PRO A 107 4.19 13.06 -17.14
N LEU A 108 5.02 13.32 -16.12
CA LEU A 108 6.14 14.23 -16.25
C LEU A 108 7.16 13.73 -17.29
N ALA A 109 7.46 12.42 -17.29
CA ALA A 109 8.37 11.83 -18.27
C ALA A 109 7.88 12.04 -19.71
N ARG A 110 6.56 11.98 -19.94
CA ARG A 110 5.95 12.28 -21.26
C ARG A 110 6.07 13.75 -21.64
N VAL A 111 5.82 14.66 -20.71
CA VAL A 111 5.98 16.11 -20.94
C VAL A 111 7.43 16.44 -21.30
N LEU A 112 8.40 15.88 -20.58
CA LEU A 112 9.82 16.13 -20.83
C LEU A 112 10.33 15.45 -22.11
N ALA A 113 9.79 14.29 -22.46
CA ALA A 113 10.07 13.65 -23.76
C ALA A 113 9.51 14.48 -24.92
N TRP A 114 8.28 14.98 -24.80
CA TRP A 114 7.68 15.89 -25.78
C TRP A 114 8.53 17.16 -25.93
N ALA A 115 9.01 17.74 -24.83
CA ALA A 115 9.89 18.90 -24.86
C ALA A 115 11.19 18.60 -25.63
N GLU A 116 11.82 17.45 -25.40
CA GLU A 116 13.04 17.04 -26.10
C GLU A 116 12.80 16.80 -27.60
N GLU A 117 11.68 16.17 -27.97
CA GLU A 117 11.26 15.96 -29.36
C GLU A 117 11.07 17.29 -30.11
N HIS A 118 10.61 18.32 -29.41
CA HIS A 118 10.42 19.67 -29.94
C HIS A 118 11.67 20.57 -29.81
N GLY A 119 12.82 19.99 -29.44
CA GLY A 119 14.10 20.70 -29.33
C GLY A 119 14.18 21.69 -28.17
N ILE A 120 13.30 21.58 -27.18
CA ILE A 120 13.26 22.45 -26.01
C ILE A 120 14.37 22.03 -25.04
N ILE A 121 15.28 22.95 -24.74
CA ILE A 121 16.41 22.69 -23.86
C ILE A 121 16.21 23.24 -22.45
N SER A 122 15.29 24.19 -22.28
CA SER A 122 14.78 24.69 -21.00
C SER A 122 13.26 24.85 -21.05
N LEU A 123 12.57 24.49 -19.96
CA LEU A 123 11.11 24.67 -19.87
C LEU A 123 10.68 26.13 -19.84
N ASN A 124 11.61 27.08 -19.70
CA ASN A 124 11.32 28.51 -19.83
C ASN A 124 10.88 28.86 -21.27
N GLU A 125 11.24 28.02 -22.24
CA GLU A 125 10.82 28.19 -23.62
C GLU A 125 9.39 27.68 -23.89
N LEU A 126 8.66 27.15 -22.89
CA LEU A 126 7.26 26.75 -23.03
C LEU A 126 6.33 27.96 -23.08
N SER A 127 6.40 28.71 -24.19
CA SER A 127 5.48 29.80 -24.48
C SER A 127 4.02 29.32 -24.55
N PRO A 128 3.02 30.21 -24.42
CA PRO A 128 1.62 29.85 -24.57
C PRO A 128 1.34 29.05 -25.87
N ALA A 129 1.91 29.47 -27.00
CA ALA A 129 1.77 28.77 -28.27
C ALA A 129 2.35 27.34 -28.25
N ARG A 130 3.47 27.11 -27.55
CA ARG A 130 4.05 25.77 -27.39
C ARG A 130 3.23 24.90 -26.43
N LEU A 131 2.63 25.50 -25.40
CA LEU A 131 1.71 24.80 -24.50
C LEU A 131 0.41 24.39 -25.22
N ASP A 132 -0.09 25.22 -26.14
CA ASP A 132 -1.24 24.88 -26.98
C ASP A 132 -0.90 23.76 -27.97
N LEU A 133 0.29 23.79 -28.56
CA LEU A 133 0.79 22.70 -29.40
C LEU A 133 0.88 21.38 -28.61
N MET A 134 1.50 21.41 -27.42
CA MET A 134 1.57 20.25 -26.54
C MET A 134 0.19 19.71 -26.20
N LEU A 135 -0.79 20.59 -25.97
CA LEU A 135 -2.16 20.18 -25.68
C LEU A 135 -2.82 19.48 -26.86
N ALA A 136 -2.62 20.00 -28.08
CA ALA A 136 -3.10 19.39 -29.32
C ALA A 136 -2.49 17.99 -29.54
N ASP A 137 -1.18 17.85 -29.31
CA ASP A 137 -0.49 16.57 -29.42
C ASP A 137 -0.98 15.57 -28.37
N ILE A 138 -1.17 16.01 -27.11
CA ILE A 138 -1.74 15.17 -26.05
C ILE A 138 -3.17 14.73 -26.41
N ALA A 139 -3.96 15.58 -27.07
CA ALA A 139 -5.34 15.29 -27.42
C ALA A 139 -5.46 14.13 -28.42
N VAL A 140 -4.50 13.97 -29.33
CA VAL A 140 -4.51 12.89 -30.34
C VAL A 140 -3.89 11.57 -29.86
N LEU A 141 -3.26 11.54 -28.69
CA LEU A 141 -2.72 10.30 -28.13
C LEU A 141 -3.83 9.27 -27.84
N ASP A 142 -3.56 7.99 -28.12
CA ASP A 142 -4.42 6.87 -27.75
C ASP A 142 -4.28 6.53 -26.25
N LEU A 143 -4.73 7.47 -25.42
CA LEU A 143 -4.71 7.40 -23.96
C LEU A 143 -6.09 7.80 -23.42
N SER A 144 -6.45 7.27 -22.25
CA SER A 144 -7.67 7.70 -21.57
C SER A 144 -7.61 9.18 -21.19
N ASN A 145 -8.77 9.86 -21.17
CA ASN A 145 -8.87 11.26 -20.75
C ASN A 145 -8.29 11.50 -19.34
N GLY A 146 -8.34 10.49 -18.46
CA GLY A 146 -7.67 10.54 -17.17
C GLY A 146 -6.14 10.67 -17.28
N ARG A 147 -5.49 9.88 -18.14
CA ARG A 147 -4.04 9.95 -18.37
C ARG A 147 -3.64 11.25 -19.08
N LYS A 148 -4.44 11.70 -20.06
CA LYS A 148 -4.27 13.02 -20.71
C LYS A 148 -4.33 14.14 -19.67
N GLY A 149 -5.33 14.09 -18.80
CA GLY A 149 -5.50 15.05 -17.72
C GLY A 149 -4.41 15.02 -16.64
N MET A 150 -3.74 13.89 -16.43
CA MET A 150 -2.56 13.82 -15.56
C MET A 150 -1.38 14.59 -16.16
N MET A 151 -1.13 14.52 -17.47
CA MET A 151 -0.04 15.29 -18.11
C MET A 151 -0.26 16.81 -17.97
N VAL A 152 -1.49 17.27 -18.19
CA VAL A 152 -1.89 18.66 -17.97
C VAL A 152 -1.73 19.07 -16.50
N SER A 153 -2.19 18.23 -15.57
CA SER A 153 -2.09 18.49 -14.13
C SER A 153 -0.64 18.59 -13.66
N GLU A 154 0.24 17.69 -14.14
CA GLU A 154 1.64 17.70 -13.76
C GLU A 154 2.41 18.86 -14.40
N THR A 155 2.05 19.29 -15.62
CA THR A 155 2.57 20.54 -16.21
C THR A 155 2.27 21.74 -15.32
N ARG A 156 1.02 21.86 -14.84
CA ARG A 156 0.64 22.94 -13.91
C ARG A 156 1.33 22.81 -12.56
N ARG A 157 1.50 21.58 -12.07
CA ARG A 157 2.24 21.33 -10.82
C ARG A 157 3.66 21.82 -10.96
N LEU A 158 4.35 21.49 -12.04
CA LEU A 158 5.71 21.95 -12.28
C LEU A 158 5.79 23.48 -12.35
N TRP A 159 4.84 24.13 -13.05
CA TRP A 159 4.75 25.60 -13.07
C TRP A 159 4.56 26.20 -11.67
N ALA A 160 3.74 25.59 -10.81
CA ALA A 160 3.55 26.08 -9.44
C ALA A 160 4.84 26.04 -8.59
N TYR A 161 5.83 25.23 -9.00
CA TYR A 161 7.14 25.14 -8.37
C TYR A 161 8.23 25.98 -9.08
N ARG A 162 7.88 26.80 -10.10
CA ARG A 162 8.84 27.51 -10.97
C ARG A 162 9.91 28.35 -10.26
N GLU A 163 9.59 28.90 -9.09
CA GLU A 163 10.50 29.73 -8.30
C GLU A 163 11.53 28.92 -7.50
N VAL A 164 11.24 27.64 -7.27
CA VAL A 164 12.01 26.75 -6.39
C VAL A 164 12.51 25.50 -7.14
N VAL A 165 12.50 25.50 -8.46
CA VAL A 165 13.09 24.43 -9.27
C VAL A 165 14.31 24.94 -10.02
N PRO A 166 15.18 24.03 -10.49
CA PRO A 166 16.34 24.39 -11.30
C PRO A 166 15.94 25.14 -12.56
N GLU A 167 16.85 25.98 -13.04
CA GLU A 167 16.65 26.84 -14.22
C GLU A 167 16.18 26.06 -15.46
N ILE A 168 16.66 24.84 -15.64
CA ILE A 168 16.25 24.00 -16.78
C ILE A 168 14.75 23.65 -16.71
N LEU A 169 14.19 23.44 -15.51
CA LEU A 169 12.77 23.12 -15.28
C LEU A 169 11.90 24.35 -15.02
N ARG A 170 12.49 25.54 -14.90
CA ARG A 170 11.76 26.78 -14.62
C ARG A 170 10.89 27.14 -15.81
N MET A 171 9.57 27.11 -15.62
CA MET A 171 8.60 27.55 -16.61
C MET A 171 8.44 29.08 -16.61
N PRO A 172 7.99 29.68 -17.74
CA PRO A 172 7.81 31.13 -17.83
C PRO A 172 6.71 31.61 -16.86
N GLU A 173 6.69 32.92 -16.61
CA GLU A 173 5.74 33.54 -15.67
C GLU A 173 4.26 33.27 -16.00
N PRO A 174 3.79 33.38 -17.26
CA PRO A 174 2.40 33.12 -17.58
C PRO A 174 1.98 31.70 -17.20
N GLN A 175 0.83 31.59 -16.53
CA GLN A 175 0.29 30.30 -16.12
C GLN A 175 -0.09 29.44 -17.33
N PRO A 176 0.19 28.12 -17.31
CA PRO A 176 -0.20 27.23 -18.40
C PRO A 176 -1.70 27.26 -18.67
N TRP A 177 -2.04 27.55 -19.93
CA TRP A 177 -3.41 27.67 -20.44
C TRP A 177 -4.29 28.60 -19.60
N LEU A 178 -3.71 29.70 -19.08
CA LEU A 178 -4.42 30.73 -18.31
C LEU A 178 -5.23 30.18 -17.11
N GLY A 179 -4.86 29.00 -16.60
CA GLY A 179 -5.56 28.37 -15.49
C GLY A 179 -6.87 27.65 -15.84
N GLU A 180 -7.18 27.46 -17.12
CA GLU A 180 -8.38 26.73 -17.57
C GLU A 180 -8.46 25.32 -16.99
N LEU A 181 -9.66 24.76 -16.83
CA LEU A 181 -9.79 23.43 -16.25
C LEU A 181 -9.40 22.35 -17.26
N THR A 182 -8.79 21.27 -16.80
CA THR A 182 -8.42 20.12 -17.66
C THR A 182 -9.60 19.57 -18.46
N ARG A 183 -10.82 19.64 -17.92
CA ARG A 183 -12.04 19.22 -18.62
C ARG A 183 -12.45 20.17 -19.75
N ASP A 184 -12.10 21.44 -19.63
CA ASP A 184 -12.45 22.47 -20.60
C ASP A 184 -11.44 22.45 -21.75
N LEU A 185 -10.17 22.11 -21.46
CA LEU A 185 -9.09 21.97 -22.42
C LEU A 185 -9.23 20.83 -23.45
N PHE A 186 -9.85 19.70 -23.08
CA PHE A 186 -9.98 18.54 -23.97
C PHE A 186 -11.37 18.40 -24.61
N ALA A 187 -12.25 19.40 -24.45
CA ALA A 187 -13.64 19.44 -24.97
C ALA A 187 -14.58 18.28 -24.56
N GLU A 188 -14.09 17.21 -23.95
CA GLU A 188 -14.87 16.12 -23.39
C GLU A 188 -14.68 16.05 -21.87
N ALA A 189 -15.65 16.60 -21.14
CA ALA A 189 -15.83 16.20 -19.76
C ALA A 189 -16.01 14.67 -19.74
N PRO A 190 -15.24 13.89 -18.96
CA PRO A 190 -15.62 12.53 -18.71
C PRO A 190 -17.03 12.59 -18.12
N LYS A 191 -18.01 12.01 -18.83
CA LYS A 191 -19.28 11.65 -18.24
C LYS A 191 -18.90 10.74 -17.08
N ARG A 192 -18.70 11.29 -15.88
CA ARG A 192 -18.72 10.50 -14.67
C ARG A 192 -20.06 9.80 -14.77
N PRO A 193 -20.10 8.49 -14.99
CA PRO A 193 -21.38 7.85 -14.87
C PRO A 193 -21.75 8.13 -13.41
N GLY A 194 -22.79 8.93 -13.20
CA GLY A 194 -23.39 9.07 -11.88
C GLY A 194 -23.58 7.67 -11.31
N ASN A 195 -23.60 7.55 -9.98
CA ASN A 195 -23.59 6.28 -9.26
C ASN A 195 -24.36 5.19 -10.05
N ARG A 196 -23.62 4.29 -10.72
CA ARG A 196 -24.22 3.33 -11.69
C ARG A 196 -25.02 2.27 -10.98
N THR A 197 -24.77 2.10 -9.69
CA THR A 197 -25.55 1.27 -8.80
C THR A 197 -26.98 1.80 -8.80
N PRO A 198 -27.95 1.03 -9.31
CA PRO A 198 -29.36 1.38 -9.17
C PRO A 198 -29.66 1.65 -7.70
N ARG A 199 -30.50 2.65 -7.41
CA ARG A 199 -30.97 2.87 -6.05
C ARG A 199 -31.52 1.55 -5.50
N ILE A 200 -31.05 1.15 -4.31
CA ILE A 200 -31.63 0.02 -3.60
C ILE A 200 -33.09 0.41 -3.32
N ARG A 201 -34.03 -0.43 -3.74
CA ARG A 201 -35.45 -0.17 -3.48
C ARG A 201 -35.74 -0.23 -2.00
N ASP A 202 -36.74 0.53 -1.56
CA ASP A 202 -37.09 0.66 -0.14
C ASP A 202 -37.46 -0.69 0.48
N GLU A 203 -38.08 -1.59 -0.29
CA GLU A 203 -38.43 -2.95 0.16
C GLU A 203 -37.19 -3.77 0.56
N THR A 204 -36.01 -3.42 0.06
CA THR A 204 -34.73 -4.04 0.42
C THR A 204 -33.97 -3.20 1.42
N LEU A 205 -33.93 -1.87 1.22
CA LEU A 205 -33.15 -0.95 2.05
C LEU A 205 -33.67 -0.89 3.49
N VAL A 206 -34.98 -0.82 3.68
CA VAL A 206 -35.60 -0.68 5.01
C VAL A 206 -35.33 -1.91 5.88
N PRO A 207 -35.56 -3.16 5.42
CA PRO A 207 -35.18 -4.34 6.20
C PRO A 207 -33.69 -4.45 6.46
N LEU A 208 -32.83 -4.08 5.49
CA LEU A 208 -31.37 -4.12 5.66
C LEU A 208 -30.91 -3.18 6.77
N ILE A 209 -31.42 -1.94 6.77
CA ILE A 209 -31.12 -0.96 7.82
C ILE A 209 -31.67 -1.43 9.16
N SER A 210 -32.90 -1.96 9.19
CA SER A 210 -33.49 -2.48 10.43
C SER A 210 -32.66 -3.62 11.02
N TRP A 211 -32.22 -4.58 10.20
CA TRP A 211 -31.34 -5.66 10.65
C TRP A 211 -29.95 -5.16 11.02
N ALA A 212 -29.39 -4.19 10.31
CA ALA A 212 -28.10 -3.59 10.67
C ALA A 212 -28.17 -2.89 12.03
N MET A 213 -29.23 -2.12 12.29
CA MET A 213 -29.47 -1.50 13.60
C MET A 213 -29.63 -2.58 14.68
N ARG A 214 -30.45 -3.60 14.43
CA ARG A 214 -30.62 -4.72 15.37
C ARG A 214 -29.31 -5.46 15.65
N PHE A 215 -28.46 -5.61 14.64
CA PHE A 215 -27.15 -6.24 14.79
C PHE A 215 -26.22 -5.41 15.68
N VAL A 216 -26.27 -4.08 15.59
CA VAL A 216 -25.46 -3.17 16.42
C VAL A 216 -26.06 -3.00 17.82
N ASP A 217 -27.37 -2.82 17.93
CA ASP A 217 -28.03 -2.46 19.19
C ASP A 217 -28.30 -3.70 20.06
N ASP A 218 -28.80 -4.77 19.47
CA ASP A 218 -29.23 -5.96 20.24
C ASP A 218 -28.13 -7.03 20.30
N LEU A 219 -27.34 -7.22 19.23
CA LEU A 219 -26.46 -8.38 19.08
C LEU A 219 -24.97 -8.08 19.30
N SER A 220 -24.55 -6.82 19.26
CA SER A 220 -23.12 -6.47 19.27
C SER A 220 -22.41 -6.89 20.56
N THR A 221 -23.06 -6.73 21.71
CA THR A 221 -22.50 -7.09 23.01
C THR A 221 -22.23 -8.60 23.10
N ASP A 222 -23.18 -9.42 22.68
CA ASP A 222 -23.04 -10.88 22.72
C ASP A 222 -21.97 -11.37 21.73
N ILE A 223 -21.94 -10.79 20.52
CA ILE A 223 -20.96 -11.14 19.49
C ILE A 223 -19.54 -10.77 19.95
N THR A 224 -19.35 -9.57 20.48
CA THR A 224 -18.04 -9.12 20.95
C THR A 224 -17.59 -9.89 22.19
N THR A 225 -18.48 -10.14 23.15
CA THR A 225 -18.19 -10.98 24.32
C THR A 225 -17.79 -12.39 23.90
N SER A 226 -18.58 -13.04 23.05
CA SER A 226 -18.28 -14.37 22.51
C SER A 226 -16.95 -14.39 21.74
N PHE A 227 -16.64 -13.34 21.00
CA PHE A 227 -15.36 -13.21 20.30
C PHE A 227 -14.18 -13.05 21.26
N HIS A 228 -14.34 -12.28 22.33
CA HIS A 228 -13.32 -12.15 23.38
C HIS A 228 -13.09 -13.49 24.10
N GLU A 229 -14.16 -14.18 24.48
CA GLU A 229 -14.08 -15.52 25.08
C GLU A 229 -13.40 -16.52 24.13
N TYR A 230 -13.80 -16.52 22.85
CA TYR A 230 -13.17 -17.36 21.83
C TYR A 230 -11.66 -17.07 21.70
N ARG A 231 -11.25 -15.80 21.73
CA ARG A 231 -9.82 -15.44 21.71
C ARG A 231 -9.07 -15.89 22.96
N LEU A 232 -9.68 -15.82 24.14
CA LEU A 232 -9.09 -16.34 25.37
C LEU A 232 -8.92 -17.86 25.30
N LEU A 233 -9.92 -18.58 24.80
CA LEU A 233 -9.85 -20.03 24.60
C LEU A 233 -8.77 -20.41 23.58
N LEU A 234 -8.65 -19.67 22.47
CA LEU A 234 -7.58 -19.87 21.49
C LEU A 234 -6.18 -19.68 22.09
N GLN A 235 -5.99 -18.71 22.99
CA GLN A 235 -4.72 -18.53 23.70
C GLN A 235 -4.42 -19.67 24.68
N GLN A 236 -5.46 -20.34 25.17
CA GLN A 236 -5.34 -21.52 26.04
C GLN A 236 -5.20 -22.83 25.26
N GLU A 237 -5.51 -22.86 23.96
CA GLU A 237 -5.26 -24.02 23.12
C GLU A 237 -3.74 -24.23 22.90
N ASP A 238 -3.27 -25.45 23.16
CA ASP A 238 -1.86 -25.86 23.03
C ASP A 238 -1.25 -25.56 21.64
N ARG A 239 -2.07 -25.35 20.60
CA ARG A 239 -1.62 -25.03 19.23
C ARG A 239 -1.08 -23.61 19.06
N PHE A 240 -1.51 -22.66 19.91
CA PHE A 240 -1.12 -21.25 19.80
C PHE A 240 -0.19 -20.79 20.93
N ARG A 241 0.21 -21.71 21.81
CA ARG A 241 1.21 -21.47 22.85
C ARG A 241 2.61 -21.39 22.22
N PRO A 242 3.44 -20.38 22.56
CA PRO A 242 4.82 -20.34 22.09
C PRO A 242 5.56 -21.63 22.46
N PRO A 243 6.33 -22.23 21.54
CA PRO A 243 7.13 -23.41 21.85
C PRO A 243 8.19 -23.03 22.88
N GLY A 244 8.02 -23.48 24.11
CA GLY A 244 8.97 -23.21 25.19
C GLY A 244 8.38 -23.08 26.60
N VAL A 245 7.07 -22.81 26.73
CA VAL A 245 6.40 -22.76 28.05
C VAL A 245 5.53 -24.01 28.25
N GLY A 246 6.14 -25.18 28.16
CA GLY A 246 5.48 -26.43 28.52
C GLY A 246 5.38 -26.56 30.04
N ARG A 247 4.20 -26.92 30.57
CA ARG A 247 4.14 -27.66 31.84
C ARG A 247 5.08 -28.84 31.67
N GLY A 248 6.10 -28.96 32.53
CA GLY A 248 7.11 -30.00 32.43
C GLY A 248 6.49 -31.36 32.17
N THR A 249 7.07 -32.11 31.24
CA THR A 249 6.63 -33.47 30.90
C THR A 249 6.40 -34.25 32.18
N PRO A 250 5.18 -34.78 32.44
CA PRO A 250 4.94 -35.56 33.64
C PRO A 250 5.92 -36.74 33.69
N GLY A 251 6.69 -36.83 34.78
CA GLY A 251 7.69 -37.88 34.99
C GLY A 251 7.07 -39.28 34.84
N GLY A 252 7.85 -40.18 34.23
CA GLY A 252 7.49 -41.57 33.99
C GLY A 252 7.74 -42.02 32.54
N THR A 253 7.60 -43.32 32.30
CA THR A 253 7.68 -43.89 30.94
C THR A 253 6.41 -43.58 30.14
N ARG A 254 6.48 -43.70 28.81
CA ARG A 254 5.29 -43.54 27.93
C ARG A 254 4.15 -44.47 28.34
N GLN A 255 4.49 -45.69 28.74
CA GLN A 255 3.54 -46.72 29.16
C GLN A 255 2.85 -46.36 30.48
N GLU A 256 3.58 -45.80 31.45
CA GLU A 256 3.01 -45.30 32.70
C GLU A 256 2.04 -44.14 32.48
N ARG A 257 2.39 -43.20 31.60
CA ARG A 257 1.50 -42.08 31.24
C ARG A 257 0.23 -42.59 30.57
N LEU A 258 0.35 -43.52 29.62
CA LEU A 258 -0.81 -44.13 28.99
C LEU A 258 -1.69 -44.87 30.00
N LYS A 259 -1.08 -45.62 30.93
CA LYS A 259 -1.82 -46.34 31.98
C LYS A 259 -2.61 -45.38 32.87
N ARG A 260 -2.01 -44.26 33.31
CA ARG A 260 -2.72 -43.23 34.11
C ARG A 260 -3.93 -42.65 33.37
N VAL A 261 -3.79 -42.36 32.07
CA VAL A 261 -4.90 -41.83 31.25
C VAL A 261 -6.02 -42.87 31.10
N LEU A 262 -5.67 -44.14 30.84
CA LEU A 262 -6.65 -45.23 30.74
C LEU A 262 -7.37 -45.49 32.08
N ASP A 263 -6.65 -45.42 33.19
CA ASP A 263 -7.23 -45.59 34.53
C ASP A 263 -8.16 -44.43 34.91
N HIS A 264 -7.88 -43.21 34.43
CA HIS A 264 -8.77 -42.06 34.57
C HIS A 264 -10.07 -42.27 33.78
N PHE A 265 -9.97 -42.69 32.51
CA PHE A 265 -11.17 -43.00 31.71
C PHE A 265 -12.01 -44.13 32.32
N ARG A 266 -11.36 -45.15 32.89
CA ARG A 266 -12.05 -46.23 33.59
C ARG A 266 -12.76 -45.75 34.85
N ARG A 267 -12.12 -44.88 35.65
CA ARG A 267 -12.71 -44.33 36.88
C ARG A 267 -13.91 -43.43 36.59
N ASP A 268 -13.82 -42.63 35.53
CA ASP A 268 -14.84 -41.63 35.22
C ASP A 268 -15.96 -42.18 34.32
N GLY A 269 -15.91 -43.48 33.97
CA GLY A 269 -16.87 -44.12 33.06
C GLY A 269 -16.84 -43.54 31.64
N THR A 270 -15.82 -42.76 31.30
CA THR A 270 -15.70 -42.08 30.03
C THR A 270 -15.09 -43.00 28.99
N LYS A 271 -15.72 -43.06 27.81
CA LYS A 271 -15.26 -43.94 26.74
C LYS A 271 -14.01 -43.34 26.07
N LEU A 272 -13.09 -44.19 25.60
CA LEU A 272 -11.88 -43.76 24.88
C LEU A 272 -12.16 -42.73 23.75
N PRO A 273 -11.30 -41.73 23.53
CA PRO A 273 -11.48 -40.73 22.48
C PRO A 273 -11.53 -41.37 21.08
N GLY A 274 -12.62 -41.18 20.35
CA GLY A 274 -12.85 -41.88 19.10
C GLY A 274 -14.26 -41.65 18.57
N ARG A 275 -14.53 -42.17 17.36
CA ARG A 275 -15.89 -42.21 16.80
C ARG A 275 -16.35 -43.66 16.72
N THR A 276 -17.65 -43.88 16.92
CA THR A 276 -18.29 -45.15 16.59
C THR A 276 -18.70 -45.08 15.12
N LEU A 277 -18.29 -46.08 14.35
CA LEU A 277 -18.68 -46.22 12.95
C LEU A 277 -20.10 -46.79 12.85
N PRO A 278 -20.77 -46.64 11.69
CA PRO A 278 -22.15 -47.14 11.50
C PRO A 278 -22.30 -48.66 11.68
N ASP A 279 -21.20 -49.41 11.54
CA ASP A 279 -21.10 -50.86 11.76
C ASP A 279 -20.97 -51.25 13.24
N GLY A 280 -20.98 -50.27 14.16
CA GLY A 280 -20.81 -50.47 15.59
C GLY A 280 -19.36 -50.64 16.04
N THR A 281 -18.40 -50.70 15.11
CA THR A 281 -16.97 -50.73 15.44
C THR A 281 -16.48 -49.36 15.89
N ARG A 282 -15.39 -49.34 16.67
CA ARG A 282 -14.91 -48.11 17.30
C ARG A 282 -13.55 -47.72 16.76
N GLU A 283 -13.49 -46.55 16.13
CA GLU A 283 -12.25 -45.97 15.65
C GLU A 283 -11.65 -45.06 16.74
N ILE A 284 -10.50 -45.47 17.27
CA ILE A 284 -9.77 -44.74 18.31
C ILE A 284 -9.01 -43.58 17.65
N ARG A 285 -9.16 -42.36 18.17
CA ARG A 285 -8.36 -41.21 17.73
C ARG A 285 -6.99 -41.21 18.41
N TRP A 286 -6.05 -41.96 17.84
CA TRP A 286 -4.69 -42.12 18.34
C TRP A 286 -3.94 -40.80 18.57
N GLN A 287 -4.13 -39.80 17.71
CA GLN A 287 -3.51 -38.48 17.87
C GLN A 287 -3.97 -37.75 19.15
N HIS A 288 -5.25 -37.88 19.51
CA HIS A 288 -5.79 -37.26 20.72
C HIS A 288 -5.28 -37.97 21.97
N LEU A 289 -5.21 -39.31 21.95
CA LEU A 289 -4.57 -40.11 22.99
C LEU A 289 -3.08 -39.76 23.15
N GLY A 290 -2.34 -39.57 22.05
CA GLY A 290 -0.94 -39.16 22.07
C GLY A 290 -0.71 -37.77 22.68
N ARG A 291 -1.66 -36.84 22.52
CA ARG A 291 -1.62 -35.53 23.19
C ARG A 291 -1.84 -35.66 24.70
N LEU A 292 -2.80 -36.46 25.13
CA LEU A 292 -3.05 -36.71 26.56
C LEU A 292 -1.85 -37.35 27.27
N THR A 293 -1.02 -38.09 26.55
CA THR A 293 0.21 -38.71 27.08
C THR A 293 1.48 -37.88 26.84
N TYR A 294 1.36 -36.65 26.34
CA TYR A 294 2.48 -35.75 25.97
C TYR A 294 3.51 -36.44 25.05
N THR A 295 3.03 -37.30 24.14
CA THR A 295 3.88 -38.09 23.24
C THR A 295 3.54 -37.76 21.79
N LEU A 296 3.92 -36.56 21.36
CA LEU A 296 3.93 -36.22 19.94
C LEU A 296 5.28 -36.66 19.35
N GLY A 297 5.33 -37.91 18.91
CA GLY A 297 6.29 -38.41 17.93
C GLY A 297 5.49 -38.94 16.75
N VAL A 298 5.91 -38.59 15.53
CA VAL A 298 5.28 -38.97 14.26
C VAL A 298 4.92 -40.45 14.28
N PHE A 299 3.64 -40.76 14.25
CA PHE A 299 3.16 -42.13 14.11
C PHE A 299 3.07 -42.42 12.61
N THR A 300 4.11 -43.01 12.03
CA THR A 300 4.00 -43.65 10.71
C THR A 300 3.21 -44.95 10.90
N PRO A 301 2.06 -45.12 10.24
CA PRO A 301 1.36 -46.39 10.27
C PRO A 301 2.19 -47.41 9.49
N SER A 302 2.78 -48.39 10.18
CA SER A 302 3.26 -49.60 9.54
C SER A 302 2.05 -50.44 9.16
N THR A 303 1.79 -50.48 7.86
CA THR A 303 0.86 -51.40 7.20
C THR A 303 1.24 -52.86 7.52
N THR A 304 0.20 -53.65 7.73
CA THR A 304 0.03 -55.11 7.76
C THR A 304 1.14 -56.02 7.21
N GLU A 305 1.37 -57.14 7.91
CA GLU A 305 1.66 -58.55 7.49
C GLU A 305 2.41 -59.21 8.66
N THR A 306 2.04 -60.34 9.27
CA THR A 306 1.13 -61.46 8.96
C THR A 306 0.62 -62.03 10.30
#